data_AF-A0A1I4Q0A9-F1
#
_entry.id   AF-A0A1I4Q0A9-F1
#
_cell.length_a   1.000
_cell.length_b   1.000
_cell.length_c   1.000
_cell.angle_alpha   90.00
_cell.angle_beta   90.00
_cell.angle_gamma   90.00
#
_symmetry.space_group_name_H-M   'P 1'
#
loop_
_entity.id
_entity.type
_entity.pdbx_description
1 polymer ?
#
loop_
_entity_poly.entity_id
_entity_poly.type
_entity_poly.pdbx_seq_one_letter_code
_entity_poly.pdbx_strand_id
1 'polypeptide(L)' 'MSKLDRLKAEISFHEKMFFTAIAMILGLLGWAANNYLSVSAGVLLLAMISLIGAAGFGVWNYKKIKQLLERLENVE' A
#
# COMPACT_ATOMS: atom_id res chain seq x y z
N MET A 1 -16.02 -20.96 -7.87
CA MET A 1 -14.60 -20.55 -7.96
C MET A 1 -13.77 -21.65 -7.32
N SER A 2 -12.72 -22.13 -7.98
CA SER A 2 -11.82 -23.12 -7.36
C SER A 2 -11.05 -22.45 -6.20
N LYS A 3 -10.51 -23.26 -5.29
CA LYS A 3 -9.64 -22.74 -4.20
C LYS A 3 -8.44 -21.97 -4.75
N LEU A 4 -7.90 -22.43 -5.87
CA LEU A 4 -6.79 -21.78 -6.58
C LEU A 4 -7.20 -20.42 -7.15
N ASP A 5 -8.36 -20.32 -7.79
CA ASP A 5 -8.87 -19.06 -8.36
C ASP A 5 -9.10 -18.00 -7.28
N ARG A 6 -9.62 -18.44 -6.12
CA ARG A 6 -9.80 -17.54 -4.97
C ARG A 6 -8.46 -17.03 -4.43
N LEU A 7 -7.45 -17.90 -4.33
CA LEU A 7 -6.13 -17.50 -3.86
C LEU A 7 -5.47 -16.48 -4.81
N LYS A 8 -5.54 -16.73 -6.12
CA LYS A 8 -5.04 -15.79 -7.15
C LYS A 8 -5.77 -14.44 -7.10
N ALA A 9 -7.08 -14.45 -6.87
CA ALA A 9 -7.86 -13.21 -6.72
C ALA A 9 -7.45 -12.42 -5.46
N GLU A 10 -7.22 -13.10 -4.33
CA GLU A 10 -6.75 -12.47 -3.09
C GLU A 10 -5.34 -11.88 -3.26
N ILE A 11 -4.43 -12.56 -3.98
CA ILE A 11 -3.10 -12.03 -4.32
C ILE A 11 -3.22 -10.76 -5.17
N SER A 12 -3.99 -10.81 -6.26
CA SER A 12 -4.18 -9.66 -7.15
C SER A 12 -4.80 -8.46 -6.43
N PHE A 13 -5.70 -8.70 -5.47
CA PHE A 13 -6.24 -7.65 -4.62
C PHE A 13 -5.14 -6.97 -3.80
N HIS A 14 -4.33 -7.74 -3.07
CA HIS A 14 -3.26 -7.18 -2.26
C HIS A 14 -2.18 -6.49 -3.09
N GLU A 15 -1.87 -6.97 -4.29
CA GLU A 15 -0.97 -6.30 -5.23
C GLU A 15 -1.49 -4.91 -5.63
N LYS A 16 -2.76 -4.80 -6.00
CA LYS A 16 -3.38 -3.51 -6.34
C LYS A 16 -3.35 -2.55 -5.14
N MET A 17 -3.62 -3.05 -3.94
CA MET A 17 -3.55 -2.24 -2.73
C MET A 17 -2.12 -1.79 -2.40
N PHE A 18 -1.12 -2.64 -2.66
CA PHE A 18 0.29 -2.28 -2.52
C PHE A 18 0.69 -1.15 -3.48
N PHE A 19 0.35 -1.26 -4.78
CA PHE A 19 0.62 -0.20 -5.75
C PHE A 19 -0.14 1.09 -5.43
N THR A 20 -1.37 0.98 -4.93
CA THR A 20 -2.14 2.14 -4.46
C THR A 20 -1.43 2.84 -3.30
N ALA A 21 -0.85 2.08 -2.36
CA ALA A 21 -0.07 2.65 -1.26
C ALA A 21 1.16 3.42 -1.76
N ILE A 22 1.88 2.87 -2.76
CA ILE A 22 3.01 3.56 -3.39
C ILE A 22 2.55 4.85 -4.07
N ALA A 23 1.47 4.80 -4.84
CA ALA A 23 0.92 5.98 -5.51
C ALA A 23 0.54 7.08 -4.51
N MET A 24 -0.07 6.71 -3.37
CA MET A 24 -0.38 7.63 -2.27
C MET A 24 0.88 8.26 -1.67
N ILE A 25 1.94 7.47 -1.46
CA ILE A 25 3.22 7.97 -0.93
C ILE A 25 3.81 9.00 -1.90
N LEU A 26 3.92 8.66 -3.18
CA LEU A 26 4.47 9.56 -4.20
C LEU A 26 3.61 10.82 -4.36
N GLY A 27 2.29 10.68 -4.33
CA GLY A 27 1.35 11.80 -4.40
C GLY A 27 1.48 12.74 -3.20
N LEU A 28 1.53 12.21 -1.98
CA LEU A 28 1.68 13.01 -0.76
C LEU A 28 3.06 13.69 -0.70
N LEU A 29 4.13 13.01 -1.09
CA LEU A 29 5.46 13.60 -1.16
C LEU A 29 5.53 14.72 -2.20
N GLY A 30 5.01 14.48 -3.40
CA GLY A 30 4.95 15.49 -4.47
C GLY A 30 4.10 16.69 -4.06
N TRP A 31 2.95 16.45 -3.42
CA TRP A 31 2.11 17.53 -2.89
C TRP A 31 2.82 18.31 -1.79
N ALA A 32 3.42 17.65 -0.80
CA ALA A 32 4.12 18.31 0.30
C ALA A 32 5.31 19.13 -0.19
N ALA A 33 6.11 18.61 -1.12
CA ALA A 33 7.25 19.31 -1.70
C ALA A 33 6.86 20.64 -2.38
N ASN A 34 5.66 20.73 -2.96
CA ASN A 34 5.16 21.94 -3.60
C ASN A 34 4.46 22.91 -2.64
N ASN A 35 4.03 22.44 -1.46
CA ASN A 35 3.14 23.21 -0.58
C ASN A 35 3.71 23.48 0.82
N TYR A 36 4.90 22.97 1.17
CA TYR A 36 5.43 23.04 2.54
C TYR A 36 5.64 24.45 3.09
N LEU A 37 5.79 25.46 2.22
CA LEU A 37 5.90 26.87 2.63
C LEU A 37 4.55 27.58 2.75
N SER A 38 3.50 27.06 2.13
CA SER A 38 2.19 27.73 2.01
C SER A 38 1.12 27.18 2.95
N VAL A 39 1.31 25.97 3.49
CA VAL A 39 0.34 25.31 4.38
C VAL A 39 0.76 25.37 5.83
N SER A 40 -0.20 25.24 6.74
CA SER A 40 0.08 25.25 8.17
C SER A 40 0.83 23.99 8.63
N ALA A 41 1.57 24.10 9.74
CA ALA A 41 2.28 22.98 10.34
C ALA A 41 1.35 21.79 10.67
N GLY A 42 0.09 22.06 11.04
CA GLY A 42 -0.89 21.02 11.30
C GLY A 42 -1.22 20.18 10.05
N VAL A 43 -1.33 20.82 8.89
CA VAL A 43 -1.57 20.10 7.62
C VAL A 43 -0.35 19.26 7.24
N LEU A 44 0.87 19.77 7.44
CA LEU A 44 2.09 18.99 7.21
C LEU A 44 2.20 17.79 8.15
N LEU A 45 1.83 17.95 9.42
CA LEU A 45 1.79 16.85 10.38
C LEU A 45 0.82 15.75 9.93
N LEU A 46 -0.38 16.11 9.46
CA LEU A 46 -1.36 15.16 8.94
C LEU A 46 -0.86 14.46 7.67
N ALA A 47 -0.17 15.18 6.78
CA ALA A 47 0.45 14.59 5.59
C ALA A 47 1.55 13.57 5.98
N MET A 48 2.35 13.87 7.00
CA MET A 48 3.37 12.95 7.54
C MET A 48 2.75 11.71 8.18
N ILE A 49 1.69 11.87 8.98
CA ILE A 49 0.95 10.73 9.56
C ILE A 49 0.38 9.85 8.45
N SER A 50 -0.18 10.47 7.40
CA SER A 50 -0.74 9.77 6.25
C SER A 50 0.33 9.01 5.46
N LEU A 51 1.53 9.59 5.32
CA LEU A 51 2.69 8.93 4.70
C LEU A 51 3.12 7.69 5.48
N ILE A 52 3.23 7.79 6.80
CA ILE A 52 3.56 6.65 7.67
C ILE A 52 2.48 5.56 7.55
N GLY A 53 1.21 5.97 7.57
CA GLY A 53 0.08 5.05 7.37
C GLY A 53 0.13 4.33 6.03
N ALA A 54 0.37 5.06 4.94
CA ALA A 54 0.49 4.49 3.60
C ALA A 54 1.68 3.53 3.48
N ALA A 55 2.84 3.88 4.07
CA ALA A 55 4.01 3.00 4.11
C ALA A 55 3.71 1.71 4.89
N GLY A 56 3.13 1.83 6.09
CA GLY A 56 2.73 0.66 6.90
C GLY A 56 1.72 -0.23 6.18
N PHE A 57 0.72 0.37 5.55
CA PHE A 57 -0.28 -0.33 4.75
C PHE A 57 0.35 -1.05 3.54
N GLY A 58 1.28 -0.41 2.84
CA GLY A 58 2.05 -1.02 1.75
C GLY A 58 2.84 -2.23 2.22
N VAL A 59 3.60 -2.10 3.31
CA VAL A 59 4.39 -3.20 3.90
C VAL A 59 3.48 -4.36 4.32
N TRP A 60 2.30 -4.08 4.88
CA TRP A 60 1.34 -5.11 5.26
C TRP A 60 0.80 -5.87 4.05
N ASN A 61 0.42 -5.18 2.98
CA ASN A 61 -0.02 -5.84 1.74
C ASN A 61 1.10 -6.67 1.12
N TYR A 62 2.34 -6.17 1.11
CA TYR A 62 3.50 -6.93 0.64
C TYR A 62 3.69 -8.24 1.42
N LYS A 63 3.60 -8.18 2.76
CA LYS A 63 3.67 -9.39 3.61
C LYS A 63 2.51 -10.35 3.30
N LYS A 64 1.31 -9.85 3.03
CA LYS A 64 0.15 -10.68 2.66
C LYS A 64 0.32 -11.36 1.32
N ILE A 65 0.81 -10.65 0.31
CA ILE A 65 1.14 -11.24 -1.00
C ILE A 65 2.12 -12.40 -0.82
N LYS A 66 3.21 -12.17 -0.06
CA LYS A 66 4.21 -13.23 0.20
C LYS A 66 3.59 -14.46 0.87
N GLN A 67 2.78 -14.28 1.91
CA GLN A 67 2.09 -15.38 2.60
C GLN A 67 1.12 -16.14 1.68
N LEU A 68 0.45 -15.46 0.77
CA LEU A 68 -0.49 -16.08 -0.16
C LEU A 68 0.24 -16.80 -1.30
N LEU A 69 1.37 -16.27 -1.78
CA LEU A 69 2.22 -16.93 -2.76
C LEU A 69 2.82 -18.23 -2.20
N GLU A 70 3.33 -18.21 -0.96
CA GLU A 70 3.80 -19.42 -0.27
C GLU A 70 2.69 -20.49 -0.18
N ARG A 71 1.44 -20.08 0.04
CA ARG A 71 0.29 -21.00 0.04
C ARG A 71 -0.05 -21.52 -1.36
N LEU A 72 0.17 -20.73 -2.41
CA LEU A 72 -0.07 -21.15 -3.78
C LEU A 72 0.89 -22.27 -4.17
N GLU A 73 2.18 -22.07 -3.87
CA GLU A 73 3.27 -23.00 -4.19
C GLU A 73 3.13 -24.34 -3.46
N ASN A 74 2.56 -24.35 -2.24
CA ASN A 74 2.31 -25.58 -1.48
C ASN A 74 0.98 -26.29 -1.85
N VAL A 75 0.19 -25.75 -2.78
CA VAL A 75 -1.08 -26.31 -3.24
C VAL A 75 -0.98 -26.90 -4.66
N GLU A 76 0.01 -26.47 -5.45
CA GLU A 76 0.48 -27.16 -6.66
C GLU A 76 1.30 -28.42 -6.29
#